data_AF-A0A0M3JB03-F1
#
_entry.id   AF-A0A0M3JB03-F1
#
_cell.length_a   1.000
_cell.length_b   1.000
_cell.length_c   1.000
_cell.angle_alpha   90.00
_cell.angle_beta   90.00
_cell.angle_gamma   90.00
#
_symmetry.space_group_name_H-M   'P 1'
#
loop_
_entity.id
_entity.type
_entity.pdbx_description
1 polymer ?
#
loop_
_entity_poly.entity_id
_entity_poly.type
_entity_poly.pdbx_seq_one_letter_code
_entity_poly.pdbx_strand_id
1 'polypeptide(L)' 'MQYEKQLGIRYTDQKIGWDFWNAMLYAQTICTTIGYGHLYPSTNAGRVFTMLYAIIGIPLVLSILDDL' A
#
# COMPACT_ATOMS: atom_id res chain seq x y z
N MET A 1 19.98 -16.50 16.73
CA MET A 1 19.89 -15.20 17.41
C MET A 1 21.24 -14.49 17.61
N GLN A 2 22.40 -15.17 17.65
CA GLN A 2 23.71 -14.50 17.86
C GLN A 2 24.38 -13.99 16.56
N TYR A 3 24.01 -14.57 15.41
CA TYR A 3 24.61 -14.29 14.09
C TYR A 3 24.24 -12.91 13.52
N GLU A 4 23.09 -12.35 13.90
CA GLU A 4 22.61 -11.04 13.40
C GLU A 4 23.37 -9.84 13.99
N LYS A 5 23.95 -9.99 15.20
CA LYS A 5 24.65 -8.89 15.88
C LYS A 5 26.05 -8.58 15.32
N GLN A 6 26.66 -9.51 14.59
CA GLN A 6 28.01 -9.32 14.02
C GLN A 6 28.02 -8.66 12.64
N LEU A 7 26.92 -8.78 11.89
CA LEU A 7 26.86 -8.31 10.51
C LEU A 7 26.48 -6.83 10.35
N GLY A 8 26.21 -6.09 11.44
CA GLY A 8 25.96 -4.64 11.39
C GLY A 8 24.82 -4.21 10.46
N ILE A 9 23.98 -5.15 10.01
CA ILE A 9 22.92 -4.88 9.06
C ILE A 9 21.83 -4.16 9.84
N ARG A 10 21.76 -2.84 9.64
CA ARG A 10 20.58 -2.09 10.02
C ARG A 10 19.47 -2.56 9.11
N TYR A 11 18.62 -3.46 9.58
CA TYR A 11 17.29 -3.61 9.02
C TYR A 11 16.66 -2.23 9.13
N THR A 12 16.62 -1.51 8.02
CA THR A 12 15.86 -0.28 7.93
C THR A 12 14.41 -0.72 7.95
N ASP A 13 13.88 -0.88 9.16
CA ASP A 13 12.45 -0.90 9.41
C ASP A 13 11.95 0.49 8.99
N GLN A 14 11.81 0.69 7.67
CA GLN A 14 11.13 1.83 7.09
C GLN A 14 9.67 1.67 7.47
N LYS A 15 9.34 1.97 8.72
CA LYS A 15 7.96 2.20 9.15
C LYS A 15 7.53 3.48 8.46
N ILE A 16 7.11 3.35 7.21
CA ILE A 16 6.51 4.44 6.45
C ILE A 16 5.30 4.88 7.27
N GLY A 17 5.36 6.11 7.77
CA GLY A 17 4.29 6.69 8.55
C GLY A 17 3.06 6.94 7.67
N TRP A 18 1.89 7.04 8.30
CA TRP A 18 0.67 7.50 7.65
C TRP A 18 0.73 9.02 7.44
N ASP A 19 1.56 9.44 6.49
CA ASP A 19 1.56 10.80 5.97
C ASP A 19 0.58 10.94 4.81
N PHE A 20 0.11 12.15 4.55
CA PHE A 20 -0.85 12.42 3.47
C PHE A 20 -0.35 11.90 2.10
N TRP A 21 0.93 12.14 1.79
CA TRP A 21 1.56 11.66 0.57
C TRP A 21 1.62 10.12 0.49
N ASN A 22 1.96 9.47 1.60
CA ASN A 22 2.02 8.01 1.67
C ASN A 22 0.62 7.38 1.52
N ALA A 23 -0.41 8.02 2.08
CA ALA A 23 -1.80 7.59 1.94
C ALA A 23 -2.32 7.74 0.49
N MET A 24 -1.97 8.83 -0.20
CA MET A 24 -2.32 9.04 -1.60
C MET A 24 -1.63 8.01 -2.52
N LEU A 25 -0.33 7.76 -2.29
CA LEU A 25 0.42 6.72 -3.02
C LEU A 25 -0.17 5.33 -2.76
N TYR A 26 -0.55 5.03 -1.52
CA TYR A 26 -1.25 3.79 -1.19
C TYR A 26 -2.56 3.64 -1.99
N ALA A 27 -3.42 4.65 -2.00
CA ALA A 27 -4.66 4.65 -2.79
C ALA A 27 -4.40 4.47 -4.29
N GLN A 28 -3.39 5.17 -4.83
CA GLN A 28 -2.98 5.03 -6.24
C GLN A 28 -2.55 3.60 -6.56
N THR A 29 -1.76 2.95 -5.71
CA THR A 29 -1.29 1.58 -5.92
C THR A 29 -2.39 0.52 -5.81
N ILE A 30 -3.46 0.80 -5.07
CA ILE A 30 -4.68 -0.03 -5.04
C ILE A 30 -5.43 0.13 -6.37
N CYS A 31 -5.58 1.37 -6.83
CA CYS A 31 -6.28 1.70 -8.07
C CYS A 31 -5.62 1.02 -9.28
N THR A 32 -4.28 1.06 -9.33
CA THR A 32 -3.49 0.41 -10.40
C THR A 32 -3.24 -1.08 -10.15
N THR A 33 -3.78 -1.67 -9.08
CA THR A 33 -3.59 -3.07 -8.68
C THR A 33 -2.13 -3.50 -8.42
N ILE A 34 -1.19 -2.56 -8.29
CA ILE A 34 0.24 -2.85 -8.03
C ILE A 34 0.42 -3.41 -6.62
N GLY A 35 -0.23 -2.78 -5.63
CA GLY A 35 -0.32 -3.28 -4.25
C GLY A 35 1.01 -3.66 -3.58
N TYR A 36 1.95 -2.74 -3.41
CA TYR A 36 3.27 -3.03 -2.79
C TYR A 36 3.21 -3.62 -1.37
N GLY A 37 2.11 -3.45 -0.63
CA GLY A 37 1.91 -4.06 0.69
C GLY A 37 2.76 -3.47 1.83
N HIS A 38 3.65 -2.53 1.54
CA HIS A 38 4.53 -1.89 2.53
C HIS A 38 3.76 -1.01 3.53
N LEU A 39 2.66 -0.40 3.10
CA LEU A 39 1.74 0.39 3.92
C LEU A 39 0.37 -0.29 3.89
N TYR A 40 -0.17 -0.64 5.05
CA TYR A 40 -1.50 -1.24 5.16
C TYR A 40 -2.29 -0.67 6.34
N PRO A 41 -3.61 -0.48 6.20
CA PRO A 41 -4.44 -0.02 7.30
C PRO A 41 -4.54 -1.14 8.35
N SER A 42 -3.97 -0.89 9.52
CA SER A 42 -4.07 -1.83 10.65
C SER A 42 -5.50 -1.90 11.19
N THR A 43 -6.28 -0.82 11.04
CA THR A 43 -7.66 -0.69 11.54
C THR A 43 -8.68 -1.43 10.67
N ASN A 44 -9.66 -2.08 11.32
CA ASN A 44 -10.72 -2.82 10.63
C ASN A 44 -11.56 -1.91 9.70
N ALA A 45 -11.88 -0.70 10.15
CA ALA A 45 -12.62 0.28 9.35
C ALA A 45 -11.85 0.72 8.10
N GLY A 46 -10.53 0.92 8.21
CA GLY A 46 -9.68 1.29 7.07
C GLY A 46 -9.65 0.21 6.00
N ARG A 47 -9.55 -1.06 6.40
CA ARG A 47 -9.59 -2.20 5.47
C ARG A 47 -10.91 -2.29 4.69
N VAL A 48 -12.05 -2.07 5.37
CA VAL A 48 -13.37 -2.08 4.71
C VAL A 48 -13.47 -0.92 3.71
N PHE A 49 -12.98 0.27 4.07
CA PHE A 49 -12.97 1.42 3.16
C PHE A 49 -12.10 1.16 1.92
N THR A 50 -10.93 0.56 2.11
CA THR A 50 -10.05 0.12 1.02
C THR A 50 -10.73 -0.89 0.11
N MET A 51 -11.47 -1.86 0.68
CA MET A 51 -12.19 -2.87 -0.09
C MET A 51 -13.25 -2.25 -1.00
N LEU A 52 -14.05 -1.31 -0.47
CA LEU A 52 -15.05 -0.58 -1.24
C LEU A 52 -14.41 0.28 -2.35
N TYR A 53 -13.28 0.93 -2.02
CA TYR A 53 -12.52 1.72 -2.98
C TYR A 53 -11.95 0.85 -4.11
N ALA A 54 -11.48 -0.36 -3.82
CA ALA A 54 -10.97 -1.29 -4.84
C ALA A 54 -12.08 -1.73 -5.81
N ILE A 55 -13.30 -2.01 -5.30
CA ILE A 55 -14.44 -2.44 -6.14
C ILE A 55 -14.82 -1.36 -7.17
N ILE A 56 -14.71 -0.09 -6.82
CA ILE A 56 -15.04 1.04 -7.70
C ILE A 56 -13.82 1.46 -8.55
N GLY A 57 -12.62 1.46 -7.97
CA GLY A 57 -11.40 1.91 -8.62
C GLY A 57 -10.90 0.99 -9.73
N ILE A 58 -10.98 -0.32 -9.54
CA ILE A 58 -10.57 -1.32 -10.55
C ILE A 58 -11.34 -1.16 -11.87
N PRO A 59 -12.69 -1.13 -11.91
CA PRO A 59 -13.43 -0.96 -13.16
C PRO A 59 -13.20 0.42 -13.78
N LEU A 60 -13.06 1.48 -12.98
CA LEU A 60 -12.73 2.82 -13.50
C LEU A 60 -11.38 2.85 -14.21
N VAL A 61 -10.33 2.28 -13.60
CA VAL A 61 -8.99 2.22 -14.22
C VAL A 61 -9.01 1.35 -15.48
N LEU A 62 -9.74 0.25 -15.47
CA LEU A 62 -9.90 -0.61 -16.65
C LEU A 62 -10.61 0.11 -17.79
N SER A 63 -11.68 0.87 -17.52
CA SER A 63 -12.38 1.65 -18.55
C SER A 63 -11.53 2.78 -19.12
N ILE A 64 -10.72 3.45 -18.29
CA ILE A 64 -9.79 4.48 -18.75
C ILE A 64 -8.67 3.88 -19.60
N LEU A 65 -8.19 2.68 -19.24
CA LEU A 65 -7.18 1.96 -20.02
C LEU A 65 -7.71 1.43 -21.35
N ASP A 66 -8.99 1.05 -21.41
CA ASP A 66 -9.66 0.62 -22.64
C ASP A 66 -9.89 1.77 -23.63
N ASP A 67 -10.12 2.99 -23.11
CA ASP A 67 -10.28 4.21 -23.92
C ASP A 67 -8.96 4.80 -24.43
N LEU A 68 -7.82 4.42 -23.82
CA LEU A 68 -6.48 4.92 -24.13
C LEU A 68 -5.80 4.13 -25.26
#